data_AF-A0A3B8VN01-F1
#
_entry.id   AF-A0A3B8VN01-F1
#
_cell.length_a   1.000
_cell.length_b   1.000
_cell.length_c   1.000
_cell.angle_alpha   90.00
_cell.angle_beta   90.00
_cell.angle_gamma   90.00
#
_symmetry.space_group_name_H-M   'P 1'
#
loop_
_entity.id
_entity.type
_entity.pdbx_description
1 polymer ?
#
loop_
_entity_poly.entity_id
_entity_poly.type
_entity_poly.pdbx_seq_one_letter_code
_entity_poly.pdbx_strand_id
1 'polypeptide(L)'
;QADDDYYFAGEYTKVIPNNGDYEPVGSVLVNEEASERAFAGIDNDLRYHFNLPASLKPTDQLMVTFDANNLHNDALDPQYGIEVYFNNELVQEEIVIFPENLDTDYTTPPFTLESVGAEVGPGFDNIITLKGINYNADGGGNWMGIDYIQLDPIPQPVFPLAIGLDDDGWPVGDGGGINA
;
A
#
# COMPACT_ATOMS: atom_id res chain seq x y z
N GLN A 1 -17.12 -18.18 -1.73
CA GLN A 1 -15.68 -17.95 -1.65
C GLN A 1 -15.41 -16.86 -2.65
N ALA A 2 -14.99 -15.69 -2.18
CA ALA A 2 -14.34 -14.73 -3.06
C ALA A 2 -12.97 -15.33 -3.42
N ASP A 3 -12.47 -15.04 -4.60
CA ASP A 3 -11.10 -15.38 -4.94
C ASP A 3 -10.13 -14.35 -4.33
N ASP A 4 -8.86 -14.58 -4.60
CA ASP A 4 -7.74 -13.83 -4.05
C ASP A 4 -7.57 -12.46 -4.70
N ASP A 5 -8.41 -12.14 -5.70
CA ASP A 5 -8.39 -10.90 -6.45
C ASP A 5 -9.61 -10.05 -6.08
N TYR A 6 -9.38 -8.77 -5.78
CA TYR A 6 -10.44 -7.80 -5.59
C TYR A 6 -10.29 -6.64 -6.58
N TYR A 7 -11.29 -6.46 -7.45
CA TYR A 7 -11.32 -5.38 -8.42
C TYR A 7 -12.16 -4.19 -7.94
N PHE A 8 -11.53 -3.02 -7.90
CA PHE A 8 -12.25 -1.75 -7.86
C PHE A 8 -12.90 -1.45 -9.22
N ALA A 9 -13.94 -0.62 -9.23
CA ALA A 9 -14.53 -0.14 -10.48
C ALA A 9 -13.47 0.57 -11.35
N GLY A 10 -13.38 0.18 -12.62
CA GLY A 10 -12.32 0.62 -13.51
C GLY A 10 -12.31 -0.08 -14.87
N GLU A 11 -11.30 0.25 -15.66
CA GLU A 11 -11.02 -0.37 -16.95
C GLU A 11 -9.66 -1.09 -16.88
N TYR A 12 -9.66 -2.39 -17.12
CA TYR A 12 -8.47 -3.25 -17.06
C TYR A 12 -8.27 -3.89 -18.42
N THR A 13 -7.56 -3.19 -19.30
CA THR A 13 -7.34 -3.59 -20.72
C THR A 13 -5.87 -3.68 -21.09
N LYS A 14 -4.97 -3.32 -20.16
CA LYS A 14 -3.53 -3.29 -20.33
C LYS A 14 -2.88 -3.93 -19.12
N VAL A 15 -2.07 -4.94 -19.41
CA VAL A 15 -1.21 -5.58 -18.41
C VAL A 15 0.02 -4.73 -18.20
N ILE A 16 0.39 -4.49 -16.94
CA ILE A 16 1.70 -3.93 -16.59
C ILE A 16 2.71 -5.09 -16.67
N PRO A 17 3.79 -4.99 -17.46
CA PRO A 17 4.69 -6.13 -17.71
C PRO A 17 5.22 -6.84 -16.46
N ASN A 18 5.41 -6.10 -15.36
CA ASN A 18 5.93 -6.67 -14.12
C ASN A 18 4.92 -7.59 -13.42
N ASN A 19 3.63 -7.46 -13.72
CA ASN A 19 2.55 -8.27 -13.13
C ASN A 19 2.44 -9.66 -13.79
N GLY A 20 3.31 -9.97 -14.75
CA GLY A 20 3.29 -11.22 -15.50
C GLY A 20 2.32 -11.19 -16.68
N ASP A 21 2.12 -12.36 -17.31
CA ASP A 21 1.26 -12.49 -18.49
C ASP A 21 -0.13 -13.03 -18.08
N TYR A 22 -1.18 -12.24 -18.29
CA TYR A 22 -2.57 -12.66 -18.09
C TYR A 22 -3.53 -11.94 -19.05
N GLU A 23 -4.75 -12.46 -19.17
CA GLU A 23 -5.82 -11.80 -19.93
C GLU A 23 -6.51 -10.75 -19.05
N PRO A 24 -6.53 -9.46 -19.44
CA PRO A 24 -7.20 -8.43 -18.66
C PRO A 24 -8.71 -8.66 -18.56
N VAL A 25 -9.31 -8.34 -17.40
CA VAL A 25 -10.74 -8.57 -17.14
C VAL A 25 -11.69 -7.60 -17.87
N GLY A 26 -11.16 -6.55 -18.49
CA GLY A 26 -11.94 -5.53 -19.19
C GLY A 26 -12.58 -4.53 -18.22
N SER A 27 -13.82 -4.14 -18.50
CA SER A 27 -14.53 -3.12 -17.74
C SER A 27 -15.20 -3.71 -16.49
N VAL A 28 -14.89 -3.15 -15.32
CA VAL A 28 -15.52 -3.45 -14.03
C VAL A 28 -16.37 -2.25 -13.63
N LEU A 29 -17.70 -2.39 -13.70
CA LEU A 29 -18.63 -1.26 -13.59
C LEU A 29 -18.86 -0.77 -12.15
N VAL A 30 -18.70 -1.67 -11.17
CA VAL A 30 -18.85 -1.42 -9.74
C VAL A 30 -17.77 -2.19 -9.02
N ASN A 31 -17.34 -1.70 -7.85
CA ASN A 31 -16.43 -2.46 -7.00
C ASN A 31 -17.03 -3.85 -6.72
N GLU A 32 -16.18 -4.86 -6.63
CA GLU A 32 -16.64 -6.19 -6.30
C GLU A 32 -17.32 -6.24 -4.92
N GLU A 33 -18.28 -7.16 -4.80
CA GLU A 33 -19.14 -7.26 -3.62
C GLU A 33 -18.40 -7.81 -2.39
N ALA A 34 -17.38 -8.64 -2.61
CA ALA A 34 -16.62 -9.28 -1.55
C ALA A 34 -15.15 -9.49 -1.97
N SER A 35 -14.25 -9.24 -1.03
CA SER A 35 -12.83 -9.64 -1.10
C SER A 35 -12.65 -10.87 -0.21
N GLU A 36 -11.80 -11.82 -0.61
CA GLU A 36 -11.20 -12.71 0.38
C GLU A 36 -10.36 -11.85 1.34
N ARG A 37 -10.44 -12.16 2.63
CA ARG A 37 -9.85 -11.34 3.70
C ARG A 37 -9.01 -12.18 4.65
N ALA A 38 -8.63 -13.39 4.27
CA ALA A 38 -7.78 -14.23 5.08
C ALA A 38 -6.77 -15.01 4.25
N PHE A 39 -5.54 -15.08 4.75
CA PHE A 39 -4.59 -16.11 4.36
C PHE A 39 -4.96 -17.42 5.04
N ALA A 40 -4.81 -18.55 4.35
CA ALA A 40 -5.08 -19.86 4.92
C ALA A 40 -4.24 -20.97 4.26
N GLY A 41 -3.36 -21.60 5.05
CA GLY A 41 -2.55 -22.73 4.58
C GLY A 41 -1.63 -22.29 3.43
N ILE A 42 -1.85 -22.84 2.23
CA ILE A 42 -1.05 -22.50 1.05
C ILE A 42 -1.55 -21.25 0.31
N ASP A 43 -2.76 -20.80 0.65
CA ASP A 43 -3.39 -19.61 0.07
C ASP A 43 -2.92 -18.37 0.83
N ASN A 44 -2.03 -17.59 0.21
CA ASN A 44 -1.23 -16.57 0.87
C ASN A 44 -1.08 -15.30 0.04
N ASP A 45 -1.85 -15.12 -1.02
CA ASP A 45 -1.77 -13.94 -1.85
C ASP A 45 -3.14 -13.28 -1.84
N LEU A 46 -3.23 -12.03 -1.40
CA LEU A 46 -4.43 -11.21 -1.55
C LEU A 46 -4.08 -10.03 -2.43
N ARG A 47 -4.79 -9.86 -3.54
CA ARG A 47 -4.48 -8.92 -4.61
C ARG A 47 -5.61 -7.92 -4.80
N TYR A 48 -5.25 -6.64 -4.86
CA TYR A 48 -6.19 -5.54 -4.98
C TYR A 48 -5.90 -4.76 -6.26
N HIS A 49 -6.84 -4.77 -7.20
CA HIS A 49 -6.71 -4.26 -8.56
C HIS A 49 -7.40 -2.92 -8.73
N PHE A 50 -6.67 -1.92 -9.24
CA PHE A 50 -7.20 -0.57 -9.40
C PHE A 50 -6.53 0.21 -10.53
N ASN A 51 -7.25 1.19 -11.09
CA ASN A 51 -6.66 2.23 -11.91
C ASN A 51 -6.21 3.40 -11.03
N LEU A 52 -5.03 3.96 -11.31
CA LEU A 52 -4.58 5.21 -10.69
C LEU A 52 -5.13 6.45 -11.43
N PRO A 53 -5.39 7.58 -10.74
CA PRO A 53 -5.76 8.82 -11.39
C PRO A 53 -4.71 9.30 -12.39
N ALA A 54 -5.14 9.72 -13.59
CA ALA A 54 -4.24 10.23 -14.64
C ALA A 54 -3.49 11.52 -14.28
N SER A 55 -3.83 12.17 -13.16
CA SER A 55 -3.16 13.38 -12.66
C SER A 55 -1.86 13.10 -11.90
N LEU A 56 -1.64 11.85 -11.48
CA LEU A 56 -0.42 11.47 -10.75
C LEU A 56 0.80 11.51 -11.69
N LYS A 57 1.95 11.81 -11.10
CA LYS A 57 3.25 11.90 -11.76
C LYS A 57 4.15 10.75 -11.32
N PRO A 58 5.13 10.34 -12.15
CA PRO A 58 6.08 9.28 -11.77
C PRO A 58 6.81 9.53 -10.44
N THR A 59 7.02 10.80 -10.06
CA THR A 59 7.68 11.20 -8.83
C THR A 59 6.76 11.32 -7.62
N ASP A 60 5.44 11.23 -7.80
CA ASP A 60 4.51 11.25 -6.67
C ASP A 60 4.77 10.02 -5.79
N GLN A 61 4.62 10.20 -4.49
CA GLN A 61 4.90 9.15 -3.50
C GLN A 61 3.60 8.63 -2.92
N LEU A 62 3.52 7.32 -2.76
CA LEU A 62 2.40 6.62 -2.12
C LEU A 62 2.91 5.79 -0.94
N MET A 63 1.99 5.40 -0.06
CA MET A 63 2.18 4.44 1.01
C MET A 63 1.00 3.48 1.03
N VAL A 64 1.25 2.23 1.42
CA VAL A 64 0.18 1.26 1.69
C VAL A 64 0.06 1.11 3.21
N THR A 65 -1.17 1.07 3.71
CA THR A 65 -1.46 0.74 5.11
C THR A 65 -2.38 -0.48 5.17
N PHE A 66 -2.12 -1.40 6.08
CA PHE A 66 -3.02 -2.53 6.37
C PHE A 66 -3.14 -2.76 7.87
N ASP A 67 -4.17 -3.50 8.27
CA ASP A 67 -4.37 -3.97 9.64
C ASP A 67 -4.74 -5.46 9.67
N ALA A 68 -4.16 -6.20 10.60
CA ALA A 68 -4.45 -7.61 10.84
C ALA A 68 -5.58 -7.74 11.89
N ASN A 69 -6.69 -8.34 11.48
CA ASN A 69 -7.91 -8.46 12.29
C ASN A 69 -7.87 -9.65 13.27
N ASN A 70 -7.40 -10.80 12.81
CA ASN A 70 -7.38 -12.01 13.61
C ASN A 70 -6.31 -13.00 13.17
N LEU A 71 -5.91 -13.89 14.09
CA LEU A 71 -4.85 -14.87 13.89
C LEU A 71 -5.26 -16.21 14.50
N HIS A 72 -4.82 -17.31 13.88
CA HIS A 72 -4.91 -18.66 14.44
C HIS A 72 -4.10 -18.77 15.76
N ASN A 73 -4.77 -18.55 16.89
CA ASN A 73 -4.14 -18.31 18.19
C ASN A 73 -4.09 -19.51 19.14
N ASP A 74 -4.49 -20.70 18.67
CA ASP A 74 -4.36 -21.98 19.38
C ASP A 74 -3.12 -22.79 18.96
N ALA A 75 -2.29 -22.22 18.08
CA ALA A 75 -0.98 -22.76 17.71
C ALA A 75 0.06 -22.67 18.86
N LEU A 76 1.21 -23.33 18.71
CA LEU A 76 2.25 -23.38 19.74
C LEU A 76 2.96 -22.03 19.92
N ASP A 77 3.20 -21.33 18.82
CA ASP A 77 3.83 -20.02 18.76
C ASP A 77 3.07 -19.15 17.74
N PRO A 78 1.86 -18.67 18.09
CA PRO A 78 0.98 -18.00 17.14
C PRO A 78 1.66 -16.79 16.48
N GLN A 79 1.99 -16.92 15.20
CA GLN A 79 2.54 -15.85 14.38
C GLN A 79 2.22 -16.08 12.90
N TYR A 80 2.22 -15.00 12.13
CA TYR A 80 2.13 -15.01 10.67
C TYR A 80 2.93 -13.84 10.10
N GLY A 81 3.62 -14.01 8.98
CA GLY A 81 4.33 -12.92 8.32
C GLY A 81 3.50 -12.28 7.20
N ILE A 82 3.75 -11.00 6.93
CA ILE A 82 3.17 -10.28 5.78
C ILE A 82 4.26 -9.49 5.07
N GLU A 83 4.39 -9.67 3.77
CA GLU A 83 5.09 -8.77 2.86
C GLU A 83 4.08 -7.95 2.04
N VAL A 84 4.46 -6.75 1.59
CA VAL A 84 3.63 -5.92 0.71
C VAL A 84 4.36 -5.65 -0.59
N TYR A 85 3.66 -5.89 -1.70
CA TYR A 85 4.13 -5.62 -3.05
C TYR A 85 3.21 -4.64 -3.76
N PHE A 86 3.79 -3.81 -4.64
CA PHE A 86 3.07 -2.98 -5.60
C PHE A 86 3.58 -3.32 -7.00
N ASN A 87 2.69 -3.81 -7.87
CA ASN A 87 3.03 -4.33 -9.19
C ASN A 87 4.23 -5.29 -9.19
N ASN A 88 4.22 -6.28 -8.30
CA ASN A 88 5.32 -7.21 -8.04
C ASN A 88 6.66 -6.62 -7.57
N GLU A 89 6.74 -5.31 -7.31
CA GLU A 89 7.88 -4.70 -6.61
C GLU A 89 7.64 -4.71 -5.10
N LEU A 90 8.62 -5.20 -4.33
CA LEU A 90 8.56 -5.26 -2.88
C LEU A 90 8.62 -3.84 -2.29
N VAL A 91 7.58 -3.43 -1.56
CA VAL A 91 7.52 -2.11 -0.90
C VAL A 91 7.60 -2.20 0.62
N GLN A 92 7.42 -3.39 1.18
CA GLN A 92 7.58 -3.66 2.61
C GLN A 92 8.09 -5.08 2.81
N GLU A 93 9.27 -5.21 3.41
CA GLU A 93 9.80 -6.48 3.89
C GLU A 93 8.88 -7.09 4.96
N GLU A 94 9.03 -8.39 5.20
CA GLU A 94 8.20 -9.15 6.13
C GLU A 94 8.03 -8.44 7.48
N ILE A 95 6.77 -8.28 7.86
CA ILE A 95 6.34 -7.93 9.21
C ILE A 95 5.77 -9.19 9.85
N VAL A 96 6.37 -9.64 10.95
CA VAL A 96 5.85 -10.76 11.74
C VAL A 96 4.79 -10.24 12.71
N ILE A 97 3.58 -10.79 12.63
CA ILE A 97 2.42 -10.42 13.42
C ILE A 97 2.18 -11.49 14.49
N PHE A 98 2.17 -11.05 15.75
CA PHE A 98 1.78 -11.85 16.92
C PHE A 98 0.37 -11.43 17.41
N PRO A 99 -0.31 -12.21 18.29
CA PRO A 99 -1.63 -11.86 18.81
C PRO A 99 -1.71 -10.46 19.45
N GLU A 100 -0.64 -9.99 20.08
CA GLU A 100 -0.55 -8.64 20.66
C GLU A 100 -0.40 -7.51 19.64
N ASN A 101 -0.22 -7.84 18.35
CA ASN A 101 -0.06 -6.91 17.25
C ASN A 101 -1.33 -6.72 16.41
N LEU A 102 -2.40 -7.44 16.73
CA LEU A 102 -3.70 -7.24 16.08
C LEU A 102 -4.23 -5.83 16.39
N ASP A 103 -5.13 -5.32 15.53
CA ASP A 103 -5.68 -3.97 15.59
C ASP A 103 -4.58 -2.88 15.55
N THR A 104 -3.53 -3.11 14.75
CA THR A 104 -2.40 -2.19 14.56
C THR A 104 -2.25 -1.83 13.09
N ASP A 105 -2.24 -0.53 12.81
CA ASP A 105 -1.98 -0.01 11.48
C ASP A 105 -0.49 -0.15 11.11
N TYR A 106 -0.22 -0.94 10.07
CA TYR A 106 1.12 -1.09 9.49
C TYR A 106 1.20 -0.31 8.18
N THR A 107 2.01 0.74 8.16
CA THR A 107 2.24 1.59 6.98
C THR A 107 3.62 1.34 6.40
N THR A 108 3.70 1.10 5.10
CA THR A 108 4.96 0.92 4.37
C THR A 108 5.79 2.22 4.38
N PRO A 109 7.13 2.15 4.22
CA PRO A 109 7.89 3.28 3.73
C PRO A 109 7.29 3.83 2.43
N PRO A 110 7.44 5.14 2.15
CA PRO A 110 6.99 5.69 0.90
C PRO A 110 7.80 5.21 -0.29
N PHE A 111 7.11 4.95 -1.38
CA PHE A 111 7.68 4.61 -2.69
C PHE A 111 7.13 5.56 -3.76
N THR A 112 7.90 5.77 -4.83
CA THR A 112 7.41 6.58 -5.97
C THR A 112 6.65 5.69 -6.95
N LEU A 113 5.76 6.28 -7.75
CA LEU A 113 5.10 5.55 -8.85
C LEU A 113 6.13 4.91 -9.79
N GLU A 114 7.19 5.64 -10.12
CA GLU A 114 8.28 5.13 -10.97
C GLU A 114 9.00 3.92 -10.35
N SER A 115 9.26 3.92 -9.03
CA SER A 115 10.02 2.84 -8.39
C SER A 115 9.28 1.51 -8.38
N VAL A 116 7.96 1.53 -8.54
CA VAL A 116 7.10 0.34 -8.54
C VAL A 116 6.46 0.09 -9.91
N GLY A 117 6.92 0.78 -10.95
CA GLY A 117 6.34 0.65 -12.30
C GLY A 117 4.84 0.93 -12.37
N ALA A 118 4.33 1.83 -11.52
CA ALA A 118 2.92 2.19 -11.51
C ALA A 118 2.55 2.99 -12.76
N GLU A 119 1.40 2.65 -13.35
CA GLU A 119 0.87 3.28 -14.55
C GLU A 119 -0.43 4.01 -14.25
N VAL A 120 -0.64 5.17 -14.87
CA VAL A 120 -1.74 6.08 -14.52
C VAL A 120 -2.82 6.14 -15.60
N GLY A 121 -4.06 6.39 -15.17
CA GLY A 121 -5.22 6.48 -16.04
C GLY A 121 -5.92 5.12 -16.27
N PRO A 122 -7.03 5.14 -17.02
CA PRO A 122 -7.81 3.92 -17.28
C PRO A 122 -7.04 2.96 -18.17
N GLY A 123 -7.34 1.68 -17.99
CA GLY A 123 -6.79 0.57 -18.77
C GLY A 123 -5.68 -0.18 -18.05
N PHE A 124 -4.88 0.49 -17.22
CA PHE A 124 -3.75 -0.13 -16.52
C PHE A 124 -4.19 -0.78 -15.22
N ASP A 125 -3.83 -2.05 -15.08
CA ASP A 125 -4.11 -2.83 -13.89
C ASP A 125 -2.95 -2.73 -12.89
N ASN A 126 -3.06 -1.76 -11.96
CA ASN A 126 -2.13 -1.70 -10.83
C ASN A 126 -2.62 -2.63 -9.74
N ILE A 127 -1.69 -3.36 -9.13
CA ILE A 127 -1.99 -4.42 -8.17
C ILE A 127 -1.19 -4.15 -6.89
N ILE A 128 -1.89 -4.11 -5.76
CA ILE A 128 -1.25 -4.29 -4.46
C ILE A 128 -1.42 -5.75 -4.07
N THR A 129 -0.34 -6.41 -3.67
CA THR A 129 -0.39 -7.77 -3.13
C THR A 129 0.04 -7.76 -1.68
N LEU A 130 -0.83 -8.23 -0.77
CA LEU A 130 -0.41 -8.68 0.54
C LEU A 130 -0.02 -10.16 0.42
N LYS A 131 1.23 -10.47 0.74
CA LYS A 131 1.76 -11.84 0.67
C LYS A 131 1.97 -12.38 2.08
N GLY A 132 1.19 -13.41 2.43
CA GLY A 132 1.29 -14.12 3.68
C GLY A 132 2.50 -15.06 3.74
N ILE A 133 3.18 -15.08 4.89
CA ILE A 133 4.23 -16.05 5.20
C ILE A 133 3.72 -16.94 6.32
N ASN A 134 3.42 -18.19 5.95
CA ASN A 134 2.82 -19.18 6.82
C ASN A 134 3.88 -19.87 7.69
N TYR A 135 3.78 -19.71 9.01
CA TYR A 135 4.67 -20.33 10.00
C TYR A 135 4.14 -21.64 10.61
N ASN A 136 3.03 -22.20 10.14
CA ASN A 136 2.39 -23.39 10.72
C ASN A 136 3.34 -24.59 10.84
N ALA A 137 4.23 -24.78 9.86
CA ALA A 137 5.24 -25.86 9.91
C ALA A 137 6.19 -25.74 11.11
N ASP A 138 6.40 -24.52 11.61
CA ASP A 138 7.28 -24.18 12.73
C ASP A 138 6.49 -23.89 14.02
N GLY A 139 5.19 -24.20 14.05
CA GLY A 139 4.31 -24.01 15.22
C GLY A 139 3.52 -22.71 15.21
N GLY A 140 3.60 -21.93 14.13
CA GLY A 140 2.86 -20.69 13.88
C GLY A 140 1.39 -20.86 13.52
N GLY A 141 0.75 -19.73 13.19
CA GLY A 141 -0.64 -19.70 12.76
C GLY A 141 -0.82 -20.36 11.39
N ASN A 142 -1.96 -21.02 11.17
CA ASN A 142 -2.32 -21.60 9.88
C ASN A 142 -3.16 -20.65 9.01
N TRP A 143 -3.72 -19.61 9.61
CA TRP A 143 -4.50 -18.58 8.94
C TRP A 143 -4.39 -17.26 9.70
N MET A 144 -4.62 -16.16 8.98
CA MET A 144 -4.70 -14.80 9.53
C MET A 144 -5.64 -13.96 8.66
N GLY A 145 -6.50 -13.18 9.29
CA GLY A 145 -7.43 -12.28 8.62
C GLY A 145 -6.95 -10.83 8.58
N ILE A 146 -7.30 -10.12 7.51
CA ILE A 146 -7.01 -8.71 7.26
C ILE A 146 -8.27 -7.88 7.51
N ASP A 147 -8.16 -6.80 8.28
CA ASP A 147 -9.28 -5.88 8.44
C ASP A 147 -9.41 -5.01 7.19
N TYR A 148 -8.39 -4.22 6.89
CA TYR A 148 -8.42 -3.35 5.73
C TYR A 148 -7.06 -3.23 5.06
N ILE A 149 -7.11 -2.70 3.84
CA ILE A 149 -5.96 -2.16 3.13
C ILE A 149 -6.33 -0.79 2.58
N GLN A 150 -5.37 0.12 2.61
CA GLN A 150 -5.52 1.50 2.15
C GLN A 150 -4.29 1.94 1.37
N LEU A 151 -4.49 2.72 0.32
CA LEU A 151 -3.43 3.35 -0.46
C LEU A 151 -3.54 4.88 -0.29
N ASP A 152 -2.48 5.49 0.23
CA ASP A 152 -2.45 6.92 0.56
C ASP A 152 -1.36 7.66 -0.22
N PRO A 153 -1.67 8.82 -0.82
CA PRO A 153 -0.63 9.70 -1.36
C PRO A 153 0.09 10.44 -0.24
N ILE A 154 1.42 10.57 -0.35
CA ILE A 154 2.16 11.57 0.43
C ILE A 154 1.92 12.95 -0.19
N PRO A 155 1.39 13.92 0.58
CA PRO A 155 1.28 15.29 0.10
C PRO A 155 2.65 15.83 -0.25
N GLN A 156 2.85 16.19 -1.52
CA GLN A 156 4.05 16.92 -1.93
C GLN A 156 4.03 18.31 -1.27
N PRO A 157 5.07 18.70 -0.52
CA PRO A 157 5.12 20.04 0.05
C PRO A 157 5.10 21.08 -1.08
N VAL A 158 4.12 21.98 -1.04
CA VAL A 158 4.05 23.10 -1.98
C VAL A 158 5.01 24.20 -1.49
N PHE A 159 6.14 24.36 -2.17
CA PHE A 159 7.06 25.49 -1.94
C PHE A 159 6.62 26.70 -2.80
N PRO A 160 6.77 27.93 -2.28
CA PRO A 160 8.09 28.54 -2.23
C PRO A 160 8.51 28.87 -0.80
N LEU A 161 9.58 28.24 -0.30
CA LEU A 161 10.31 28.82 0.83
C LEU A 161 11.17 29.98 0.28
N ALA A 162 10.55 31.14 0.12
CA ALA A 162 11.25 32.40 -0.10
C ALA A 162 11.46 33.07 1.27
N ILE A 163 12.59 32.80 1.92
CA ILE A 163 13.05 33.63 3.04
C ILE A 163 13.82 34.82 2.46
N GLY A 164 13.25 36.01 2.55
CA GLY A 164 13.97 37.29 2.44
C GLY A 164 14.62 37.63 1.09
N LEU A 165 13.86 37.62 -0.01
CA LEU A 165 14.37 38.08 -1.32
C LEU A 165 14.23 39.60 -1.56
N ASP A 166 13.73 40.36 -0.57
CA ASP A 166 13.70 41.83 -0.58
C ASP A 166 13.63 42.36 0.87
N ASP A 167 14.79 42.65 1.47
CA ASP A 167 14.91 43.47 2.69
C ASP A 167 15.08 44.96 2.38
N ASP A 168 15.29 45.32 1.10
CA ASP A 168 15.56 46.67 0.63
C ASP A 168 14.32 47.60 0.70
N GLY A 169 13.13 47.04 0.91
CA GLY A 169 11.86 47.78 1.05
C GLY A 169 11.37 47.99 2.49
N TRP A 170 11.97 47.36 3.50
CA TRP A 170 11.53 47.48 4.89
C TRP A 170 12.33 48.59 5.61
N PRO A 171 11.69 49.45 6.42
CA PRO A 171 12.44 50.31 7.33
C PRO A 171 13.38 49.43 8.16
N VAL A 172 14.60 49.90 8.43
CA VAL A 172 15.54 49.22 9.33
C VAL A 172 14.76 48.76 10.57
N GLY A 173 14.56 47.45 10.67
CA GLY A 173 14.02 46.84 11.88
C GLY A 173 15.00 47.12 13.01
N ASP A 174 14.48 47.36 14.21
CA ASP A 174 15.26 47.70 15.40
C ASP A 174 16.17 46.57 15.91
N GLY A 175 16.35 45.50 15.11
CA GLY A 175 17.13 44.32 15.43
C GLY A 175 16.44 43.54 16.54
N GLY A 176 16.29 42.22 16.35
CA GLY A 176 15.83 41.34 17.42
C GLY A 176 16.58 41.69 18.72
N GLY A 177 15.80 41.97 19.76
CA GLY A 177 16.27 42.57 21.01
C GLY A 177 17.38 41.78 21.70
N ILE A 178 17.86 42.33 22.82
CA ILE A 178 18.96 41.74 23.60
C ILE A 178 18.67 40.26 23.87
N ASN A 179 19.56 39.39 23.38
CA ASN A 179 19.45 37.95 23.62
C ASN A 179 19.37 37.71 25.14
N ALA A 180 18.29 37.08 25.59
CA ALA A 180 18.12 36.57 26.95
C ALA A 180 18.64 35.14 27.06
#